data_AF-A0A497MZZ1-F1
#
_entry.id   AF-A0A497MZZ1-F1
#
_cell.length_a   1.000
_cell.length_b   1.000
_cell.length_c   1.000
_cell.angle_alpha   90.00
_cell.angle_beta   90.00
_cell.angle_gamma   90.00
#
_symmetry.space_group_name_H-M   'P 1'
#
loop_
_entity.id
_entity.type
_entity.pdbx_description
1 polymer ?
#
loop_
_entity_poly.entity_id
_entity_poly.type
_entity_poly.pdbx_seq_one_letter_code
_entity_poly.pdbx_strand_id
1 'polypeptide(L)' 'MSVELLREALSYAEKNNYPIILTLNTPGGSLDATFKIISLIEGSNVPVIGYVYPRGATAWSAGTYIL' A
#
# COMPACT_ATOMS: atom_id res chain seq x y z
N MET A 1 7.04 4.82 1.49
CA MET A 1 5.78 4.78 0.72
C MET A 1 5.09 6.13 0.85
N SER A 2 4.66 6.74 -0.25
CA SER A 2 3.91 8.01 -0.20
C SER A 2 2.42 7.71 -0.10
N VAL A 3 1.74 8.32 0.88
CA VAL A 3 0.27 8.24 1.06
C VAL A 3 -0.44 8.76 -0.19
N GLU A 4 0.10 9.80 -0.83
CA GLU A 4 -0.53 10.42 -2.00
C GLU A 4 -0.52 9.50 -3.22
N LEU A 5 0.61 8.83 -3.47
CA LEU A 5 0.71 7.89 -4.60
C LEU A 5 -0.29 6.75 -4.49
N LEU A 6 -0.52 6.24 -3.27
CA LEU A 6 -1.52 5.21 -3.05
C LEU A 6 -2.94 5.75 -3.30
N ARG A 7 -3.24 6.97 -2.84
CA ARG A 7 -4.56 7.60 -3.06
C ARG A 7 -4.85 7.81 -4.55
N GLU A 8 -3.88 8.29 -5.31
CA GLU A 8 -4.00 8.46 -6.76
C GLU A 8 -4.21 7.11 -7.47
N ALA A 9 -3.42 6.10 -7.09
CA ALA A 9 -3.54 4.75 -7.65
C ALA A 9 -4.90 4.11 -7.34
N LEU A 10 -5.41 4.24 -6.11
CA LEU A 10 -6.73 3.77 -5.71
C LEU A 10 -7.84 4.47 -6.49
N SER A 11 -7.78 5.80 -6.59
CA SER A 11 -8.76 6.59 -7.35
C SER A 11 -8.84 6.13 -8.82
N TYR A 12 -7.69 5.86 -9.42
CA TYR A 12 -7.62 5.33 -10.78
C TYR A 12 -8.16 3.90 -10.87
N ALA A 13 -7.76 3.02 -9.95
CA ALA A 13 -8.14 1.61 -9.97
C ALA A 13 -9.63 1.41 -9.72
N GLU A 14 -10.22 2.14 -8.77
CA GLU A 14 -11.65 2.10 -8.46
C GLU A 14 -12.51 2.57 -9.63
N LYS A 15 -12.11 3.64 -10.31
CA LYS A 15 -12.81 4.12 -11.51
C LYS A 15 -12.86 3.09 -12.64
N ASN A 16 -11.84 2.23 -12.72
CA ASN A 16 -11.71 1.23 -13.77
C ASN A 16 -12.00 -0.21 -13.29
N ASN A 17 -12.37 -0.39 -12.02
CA ASN A 17 -12.59 -1.68 -11.38
C ASN A 17 -11.39 -2.66 -11.52
N TYR A 18 -10.18 -2.15 -11.32
CA TYR A 18 -8.95 -2.94 -11.38
C TYR A 18 -8.39 -3.26 -9.99
N PRO A 19 -7.84 -4.47 -9.77
CA PRO A 19 -7.08 -4.74 -8.56
C PRO A 19 -5.73 -4.00 -8.58
N ILE A 20 -5.20 -3.71 -7.40
CA ILE A 20 -3.87 -3.09 -7.23
C ILE A 20 -2.88 -4.13 -6.72
N ILE A 21 -1.69 -4.17 -7.30
CA ILE A 21 -0.51 -4.80 -6.68
C ILE A 21 0.33 -3.69 -6.04
N LEU A 22 0.35 -3.64 -4.72
CA LEU A 22 1.15 -2.71 -3.94
C LEU A 22 2.53 -3.34 -3.66
N THR A 23 3.52 -2.99 -4.47
CA THR A 23 4.87 -3.49 -4.26
C THR A 23 5.54 -2.81 -3.07
N LEU A 24 6.10 -3.61 -2.16
CA LEU A 24 6.66 -3.17 -0.89
C LEU A 24 8.16 -3.44 -0.82
N ASN A 25 8.91 -2.37 -0.54
CA ASN A 25 10.31 -2.42 -0.15
C ASN A 25 10.57 -1.31 0.87
N THR A 26 10.36 -1.60 2.15
CA THR A 26 10.45 -0.62 3.23
C THR A 26 11.09 -1.23 4.49
N PRO A 27 12.11 -0.57 5.07
CA PRO A 27 12.66 -0.96 6.37
C PRO A 27 11.80 -0.48 7.55
N GLY A 28 10.75 0.31 7.29
CA GLY A 28 9.92 0.96 8.31
C GLY A 28 9.57 2.39 7.91
N GLY A 29 8.89 3.13 8.79
CA GLY A 29 8.48 4.50 8.50
C GLY A 29 7.67 5.15 9.61
N SER A 30 7.09 6.30 9.28
CA SER A 30 6.21 7.04 10.19
C SER A 30 4.93 6.25 10.50
N LEU A 31 4.57 6.20 11.78
CA LEU A 31 3.34 5.56 12.24
C LEU A 31 2.09 6.24 11.69
N ASP A 32 2.09 7.57 11.60
CA ASP A 32 0.99 8.36 11.02
C ASP A 32 0.77 8.01 9.54
N ALA A 33 1.86 7.92 8.76
CA ALA A 33 1.77 7.51 7.36
C ALA A 33 1.28 6.07 7.22
N THR A 34 1.71 5.18 8.12
CA THR A 34 1.31 3.77 8.14
C THR A 34 -0.19 3.62 8.34
N PHE A 35 -0.76 4.27 9.35
CA PHE A 35 -2.21 4.20 9.59
C PHE A 35 -3.01 4.88 8.48
N LYS A 36 -2.53 5.97 7.90
CA LYS A 36 -3.18 6.57 6.71
C LYS A 36 -3.22 5.61 5.53
N ILE A 37 -2.15 4.86 5.29
CA ILE A 37 -2.10 3.82 4.24
C ILE A 37 -3.10 2.71 4.54
N ILE A 38 -3.13 2.21 5.78
CA ILE A 38 -4.06 1.15 6.20
C ILE A 38 -5.51 1.61 5.99
N SER A 39 -5.88 2.81 6.46
CA SER A 39 -7.23 3.34 6.28
C SER A 39 -7.62 3.52 4.81
N LEU A 40 -6.67 3.85 3.93
CA LEU A 40 -6.92 3.91 2.49
C LEU A 40 -7.15 2.52 1.88
N ILE A 41 -6.41 1.50 2.33
CA ILE A 41 -6.57 0.12 1.87
C ILE A 41 -7.90 -0.46 2.37
N GLU A 42 -8.23 -0.29 3.66
CA GLU A 42 -9.48 -0.76 4.27
C GLU A 42 -10.72 -0.10 3.65
N GLY A 43 -10.58 1.15 3.19
CA GLY A 43 -11.64 1.89 2.50
C GLY A 43 -11.75 1.60 1.01
N SER A 44 -10.90 0.75 0.43
CA SER A 44 -10.88 0.54 -1.02
C SER A 44 -12.06 -0.31 -1.51
N ASN A 45 -12.64 0.10 -2.64
CA ASN A 45 -13.66 -0.66 -3.35
C ASN A 45 -13.08 -1.73 -4.30
N VAL A 46 -11.75 -1.79 -4.45
CA VAL A 46 -11.07 -2.78 -5.29
C VAL A 46 -10.05 -3.56 -4.46
N PRO A 47 -9.73 -4.83 -4.83
CA PRO A 47 -8.73 -5.61 -4.09
C PRO A 47 -7.35 -4.96 -4.15
N VAL A 48 -6.68 -4.85 -3.00
CA VAL A 48 -5.27 -4.43 -2.88
C VAL A 48 -4.43 -5.62 -2.43
N ILE A 49 -3.42 -5.97 -3.21
CA ILE A 49 -2.52 -7.09 -2.97
C ILE A 49 -1.17 -6.53 -2.57
N GLY A 50 -0.79 -6.69 -1.30
CA GLY A 50 0.57 -6.39 -0.84
C GLY A 50 1.57 -7.41 -1.41
N TYR A 51 2.66 -6.94 -2.03
CA TYR A 51 3.68 -7.82 -2.60
C TYR A 51 5.09 -7.33 -2.31
N VAL A 52 5.85 -8.07 -1.52
CA VAL A 52 7.26 -7.72 -1.23
C VAL A 52 8.11 -8.01 -2.47
N TYR A 53 8.58 -6.95 -3.12
CA TYR A 53 9.24 -7.03 -4.42
C TYR A 53 10.16 -5.81 -4.63
N PRO A 54 11.29 -5.94 -5.37
CA PRO A 54 11.84 -7.15 -6.00
C PRO A 54 12.45 -8.14 -5.02
N ARG A 55 13.03 -9.23 -5.53
CA ARG A 55 13.80 -10.18 -4.72
C ARG A 55 14.83 -9.42 -3.88
N GLY A 56 14.84 -9.66 -2.57
CA GLY A 56 15.68 -8.96 -1.60
C GLY A 56 15.02 -7.73 -0.95
N ALA A 57 13.82 -7.34 -1.40
CA ALA A 57 13.00 -6.34 -0.72
C ALA A 57 12.48 -6.87 0.62
N THR A 58 12.11 -5.92 1.48
CA THR A 58 11.62 -6.21 2.82
C THR A 58 10.36 -5.40 3.14
N ALA A 59 9.58 -5.89 4.09
CA ALA A 59 8.44 -5.19 4.67
C ALA A 59 8.56 -5.22 6.20
N TRP A 60 9.48 -4.42 6.73
CA TRP A 60 9.76 -4.37 8.16
C TRP A 60 8.95 -3.29 8.87
N SER A 61 8.70 -3.49 10.16
CA SER A 61 8.01 -2.52 11.03
C SER A 61 6.69 -2.08 10.41
N ALA A 62 6.54 -0.81 10.03
CA ALA A 62 5.40 -0.28 9.27
C ALA A 62 5.00 -1.14 8.06
N GLY A 63 5.97 -1.70 7.34
CA GLY A 63 5.70 -2.57 6.19
C GLY A 63 4.96 -3.85 6.56
N THR A 64 5.19 -4.38 7.77
CA THR A 64 4.51 -5.57 8.29
C THR A 64 3.04 -5.31 8.59
N TYR A 65 2.69 -4.10 9.03
CA TYR A 65 1.29 -3.72 9.27
C TYR A 65 0.51 -3.45 7.99
N ILE A 66 1.21 -3.12 6.89
CA ILE A 66 0.60 -2.83 5.59
C ILE A 66 0.35 -4.12 4.79
N LEU A 67 1.10 -5.20 5.07
CA LEU A 67 0.89 -6.54 4.52
C LEU A 67 -0.26 -7.26 5.22
#